data_AF-A0A6G0QY44-F1
#
_entry.id   AF-A0A6G0QY44-F1
#
_cell.length_a   1.000
_cell.length_b   1.000
_cell.length_c   1.000
_cell.angle_alpha   90.00
_cell.angle_beta   90.00
_cell.angle_gamma   90.00
#
_symmetry.space_group_name_H-M   'P 1'
#
loop_
_entity.id
_entity.type
_entity.pdbx_description
1 polymer ?
#
loop_
_entity_poly.entity_id
_entity_poly.type
_entity_poly.pdbx_seq_one_letter_code
_entity_poly.pdbx_strand_id
1 'polypeptide(L)'
;MVPDGTLGDEAVSSHRTGDSADTTPGSRKNFRVADDLSLLRGVNLVRPWEAAVGTSNGIMRAFETIAEKCRSVPGFAKKDGPALRTRFDRFVLVFRDQQRPSTRSSGSSVEYKERDVRLQDVVCRMDNWKKKSEKDKA
;
A
#
# COMPACT_ATOMS: atom_id res chain seq x y z
N MET A 1 81.47 0.11 -10.45
CA MET A 1 81.00 -0.45 -11.73
C MET A 1 79.56 -0.88 -11.50
N VAL A 2 78.61 -0.04 -11.88
CA VAL A 2 77.19 -0.41 -12.15
C VAL A 2 77.15 -1.18 -13.48
N PRO A 3 76.22 -2.12 -13.74
CA PRO A 3 74.76 -1.88 -13.86
C PRO A 3 73.96 -3.07 -13.23
N ASP A 4 72.65 -3.28 -13.33
CA ASP A 4 71.64 -2.93 -14.32
C ASP A 4 70.24 -3.11 -13.70
N GLY A 5 69.26 -2.40 -14.25
CA GLY A 5 67.96 -2.15 -13.64
C GLY A 5 67.02 -3.35 -13.52
N THR A 6 66.04 -3.22 -12.64
CA THR A 6 64.76 -3.90 -12.76
C THR A 6 63.66 -2.90 -12.48
N LEU A 7 62.98 -2.57 -13.56
CA LEU A 7 61.71 -1.86 -13.64
C LEU A 7 60.60 -2.73 -13.04
N GLY A 8 59.74 -2.15 -12.23
CA GLY A 8 58.60 -2.87 -11.63
C GLY A 8 57.73 -1.95 -10.79
N ASP A 9 57.19 -0.92 -11.42
CA ASP A 9 56.08 -0.12 -10.88
C ASP A 9 54.79 -0.92 -11.15
N GLU A 10 54.12 -1.42 -10.11
CA GLU A 10 52.73 -1.90 -10.21
C GLU A 10 52.00 -1.64 -8.90
N ALA A 11 51.17 -0.60 -8.97
CA ALA A 11 49.80 -0.57 -8.51
C ALA A 11 49.54 -0.96 -7.04
N VAL A 12 49.46 0.12 -6.24
CA VAL A 12 48.49 0.27 -5.15
C VAL A 12 47.15 -0.38 -5.49
N SER A 13 46.74 -1.38 -4.71
CA SER A 13 45.35 -1.50 -4.25
C SER A 13 45.23 -2.72 -3.35
N SER A 14 45.22 -2.49 -2.04
CA SER A 14 44.62 -3.47 -1.13
C SER A 14 43.95 -2.80 0.07
N HIS A 15 42.63 -2.69 -0.09
CA HIS A 15 41.60 -3.15 0.85
C HIS A 15 41.52 -2.57 2.27
N ARG A 16 40.33 -2.01 2.52
CA ARG A 16 39.60 -1.81 3.80
C ARG A 16 40.02 -0.55 4.55
N THR A 17 39.13 0.29 5.07
CA THR A 17 37.82 0.02 5.67
C THR A 17 37.07 1.35 5.85
N GLY A 18 35.73 1.32 5.77
CA GLY A 18 34.85 2.49 5.94
C GLY A 18 34.35 2.96 4.57
N ASP A 19 33.06 3.06 4.29
CA ASP A 19 32.02 3.56 5.16
C ASP A 19 30.64 2.96 4.83
N SER A 20 29.82 2.97 5.87
CA SER A 20 28.40 2.65 5.91
C SER A 20 27.60 3.13 4.70
N ALA A 21 26.98 2.18 4.02
CA ALA A 21 25.55 2.21 3.76
C ALA A 21 25.16 0.84 3.21
N ASP A 22 24.85 -0.08 4.12
CA ASP A 22 23.85 -1.11 3.85
C ASP A 22 22.56 -0.37 3.49
N THR A 23 22.44 -0.01 2.21
CA THR A 23 21.15 0.33 1.64
C THR A 23 20.49 -1.00 1.37
N THR A 24 20.03 -1.66 2.43
CA THR A 24 19.18 -2.84 2.28
C THR A 24 18.02 -2.36 1.40
N PRO A 25 17.80 -2.91 0.21
CA PRO A 25 16.62 -2.60 -0.57
C PRO A 25 15.47 -3.17 0.27
N GLY A 26 14.83 -2.30 1.06
CA GLY A 26 13.82 -2.71 2.02
C GLY A 26 12.83 -3.60 1.29
N SER A 27 12.83 -4.89 1.62
CA SER A 27 11.97 -5.87 0.97
C SER A 27 10.58 -5.27 0.90
N ARG A 28 10.07 -5.02 -0.31
CA ARG A 28 8.69 -4.58 -0.51
C ARG A 28 7.82 -5.73 0.00
N LYS A 29 7.52 -5.73 1.30
CA LYS A 29 6.73 -6.77 1.94
C LYS A 29 5.37 -6.77 1.26
N ASN A 30 4.95 -7.88 0.68
CA ASN A 30 3.64 -7.98 0.06
C ASN A 30 2.54 -7.69 1.09
N PHE A 31 1.40 -7.17 0.62
CA PHE A 31 0.22 -7.02 1.48
C PHE A 31 -0.24 -8.40 1.97
N ARG A 32 -0.26 -8.57 3.29
CA ARG A 32 -0.83 -9.74 3.95
C ARG A 32 -2.33 -9.51 4.19
N VAL A 33 -3.06 -10.58 4.48
CA VAL A 33 -4.50 -10.48 4.81
C VAL A 33 -4.73 -9.57 6.03
N ALA A 34 -3.86 -9.64 7.05
CA ALA A 34 -3.91 -8.74 8.21
C ALA A 34 -3.68 -7.25 7.84
N ASP A 35 -2.81 -6.96 6.87
CA ASP A 35 -2.62 -5.60 6.36
C ASP A 35 -3.88 -5.12 5.64
N ASP A 36 -4.51 -6.01 4.85
CA ASP A 36 -5.74 -5.71 4.13
C ASP A 36 -6.91 -5.42 5.08
N LEU A 37 -7.04 -6.19 6.17
CA LEU A 37 -8.05 -5.92 7.21
C LEU A 37 -7.81 -4.59 7.92
N SER A 38 -6.55 -4.26 8.21
CA SER A 38 -6.16 -2.97 8.82
C SER A 38 -6.47 -1.81 7.88
N LEU A 39 -6.17 -1.96 6.60
CA LEU A 39 -6.52 -1.00 5.55
C LEU A 39 -8.03 -0.77 5.48
N LEU A 40 -8.85 -1.82 5.43
CA LEU A 40 -10.31 -1.69 5.34
C LEU A 40 -10.90 -1.01 6.58
N ARG A 41 -10.36 -1.30 7.78
CA ARG A 41 -10.75 -0.60 9.02
C ARG A 41 -10.39 0.88 8.96
N GLY A 42 -9.17 1.21 8.53
CA GLY A 42 -8.71 2.58 8.37
C GLY A 42 -9.54 3.38 7.35
N VAL A 43 -9.84 2.77 6.21
CA VAL A 43 -10.70 3.35 5.17
C VAL A 43 -12.10 3.62 5.70
N ASN A 44 -12.71 2.68 6.44
CA ASN A 44 -14.05 2.89 6.99
C ASN A 44 -14.09 4.00 8.06
N LEU A 45 -13.00 4.19 8.80
CA LEU A 45 -12.88 5.23 9.81
C LEU A 45 -12.64 6.61 9.20
N VAL A 46 -11.73 6.72 8.23
CA VAL A 46 -11.34 8.00 7.62
C VAL A 46 -12.31 8.44 6.53
N ARG A 47 -13.02 7.50 5.90
CA ARG A 47 -14.06 7.73 4.89
C ARG A 47 -13.51 8.60 3.73
N PRO A 48 -12.48 8.13 3.00
CA PRO A 48 -11.80 8.94 1.97
C PRO A 48 -12.72 9.43 0.84
N TRP A 49 -13.89 8.81 0.64
CA TRP A 49 -14.91 9.24 -0.32
C TRP A 49 -15.68 10.50 0.11
N GLU A 50 -15.57 10.92 1.37
CA GLU A 50 -16.12 12.17 1.91
C GLU A 50 -15.16 13.35 1.80
N ALA A 51 -13.89 13.10 1.44
CA ALA A 51 -12.96 14.18 1.16
C ALA A 51 -13.56 15.11 0.10
N ALA A 52 -13.41 16.42 0.28
CA ALA A 52 -14.03 17.45 -0.54
C ALA A 52 -13.94 17.09 -2.04
N VAL A 53 -15.12 16.82 -2.62
CA VAL A 53 -15.29 16.29 -3.97
C VAL A 53 -14.56 17.18 -4.96
N GLY A 54 -13.59 16.63 -5.71
CA GLY A 54 -12.89 17.35 -6.78
C GLY A 54 -11.44 17.78 -6.48
N THR A 55 -10.91 17.53 -5.28
CA THR A 55 -9.47 17.71 -5.03
C THR A 55 -8.77 16.35 -4.91
N SER A 56 -7.94 16.02 -5.88
CA SER A 56 -6.99 14.89 -5.81
C SER A 56 -6.16 14.93 -4.52
N ASN A 57 -5.87 16.13 -4.02
CA ASN A 57 -5.20 16.39 -2.75
C ASN A 57 -5.98 15.88 -1.53
N GLY A 58 -7.31 16.00 -1.51
CA GLY A 58 -8.13 15.56 -0.37
C GLY A 58 -8.12 14.04 -0.19
N ILE A 59 -8.31 13.31 -1.29
CA ILE A 59 -8.25 11.84 -1.28
C ILE A 59 -6.86 11.36 -0.87
N MET A 60 -5.80 11.97 -1.42
CA MET A 60 -4.44 11.55 -1.05
C MET A 60 -4.12 11.81 0.42
N ARG A 61 -4.52 12.96 0.98
CA ARG A 61 -4.35 13.22 2.42
C ARG A 61 -5.14 12.25 3.29
N ALA A 62 -6.33 11.84 2.86
CA ALA A 62 -7.09 10.80 3.55
C ALA A 62 -6.31 9.48 3.60
N PHE A 63 -5.68 9.09 2.49
CA PHE A 63 -4.85 7.88 2.46
C PHE A 63 -3.54 7.99 3.25
N GLU A 64 -2.93 9.17 3.35
CA GLU A 64 -1.82 9.41 4.29
C GLU A 64 -2.27 9.25 5.75
N THR A 65 -3.45 9.76 6.09
CA THR A 65 -4.05 9.59 7.42
C THR A 65 -4.35 8.12 7.71
N ILE A 66 -4.83 7.36 6.71
CA ILE A 66 -5.04 5.91 6.82
C ILE A 66 -3.70 5.21 7.06
N ALA A 67 -2.63 5.58 6.34
CA ALA A 67 -1.30 5.01 6.52
C ALA A 67 -0.78 5.24 7.94
N GLU A 68 -0.94 6.44 8.49
CA GLU A 68 -0.59 6.75 9.88
C GLU A 68 -1.35 5.88 10.87
N LYS A 69 -2.66 5.74 10.70
CA LYS A 69 -3.48 4.87 11.56
C LYS A 69 -3.04 3.41 11.46
N CYS A 70 -2.77 2.90 10.26
CA CYS A 70 -2.32 1.52 10.10
C CYS A 70 -0.93 1.28 10.72
N ARG A 71 -0.03 2.27 10.70
CA ARG A 71 1.29 2.17 11.37
C ARG A 71 1.19 1.98 12.89
N SER A 72 0.10 2.42 13.52
CA SER A 72 -0.15 2.18 14.94
C SER A 72 -0.60 0.76 15.26
N VAL A 73 -0.93 -0.06 14.24
CA VAL A 73 -1.33 -1.46 14.43
C VAL A 73 -0.08 -2.35 14.49
N PRO A 74 0.14 -3.09 15.60
CA PRO A 74 1.27 -4.00 15.72
C PRO A 74 1.29 -5.03 14.57
N GLY A 75 2.45 -5.20 13.96
CA GLY A 75 2.64 -6.16 12.86
C GLY A 75 2.20 -5.68 11.47
N PHE A 76 1.66 -4.47 11.36
CA PHE A 76 1.34 -3.88 10.05
C PHE A 76 2.62 -3.59 9.25
N ALA A 77 2.65 -4.00 7.98
CA ALA A 77 3.77 -3.68 7.10
C ALA A 77 3.81 -2.16 6.83
N LYS A 78 4.99 -1.53 6.91
CA LYS A 78 5.11 -0.10 6.59
C LYS A 78 4.69 0.15 5.13
N LYS A 79 3.59 0.87 4.94
CA LYS A 79 3.01 1.29 3.65
C LYS A 79 2.71 2.79 3.68
N ASP A 80 2.86 3.43 2.53
CA ASP A 80 2.51 4.83 2.31
C ASP A 80 1.08 4.98 1.77
N GLY A 81 0.55 6.21 1.83
CA GLY A 81 -0.80 6.51 1.34
C GLY A 81 -1.06 6.02 -0.10
N PRO A 82 -0.16 6.28 -1.07
CA PRO A 82 -0.30 5.79 -2.43
C PRO A 82 -0.43 4.27 -2.54
N ALA A 83 0.43 3.48 -1.87
CA ALA A 83 0.33 2.02 -1.93
C ALA A 83 -1.00 1.51 -1.34
N LEU A 84 -1.48 2.13 -0.25
CA LEU A 84 -2.76 1.80 0.36
C LEU A 84 -3.94 2.13 -0.56
N ARG A 85 -3.89 3.27 -1.24
CA ARG A 85 -4.90 3.66 -2.24
C ARG A 85 -4.95 2.66 -3.38
N THR A 86 -3.81 2.35 -4.01
CA THR A 86 -3.76 1.38 -5.12
C THR A 86 -4.28 0.01 -4.68
N ARG A 87 -3.96 -0.42 -3.45
CA ARG A 87 -4.47 -1.68 -2.90
C ARG A 87 -5.98 -1.65 -2.71
N PHE A 88 -6.52 -0.55 -2.18
CA PHE A 88 -7.95 -0.37 -1.97
C PHE A 88 -8.73 -0.29 -3.30
N ASP A 89 -8.25 0.47 -4.28
CA ASP A 89 -8.88 0.57 -5.60
C ASP A 89 -8.97 -0.80 -6.27
N ARG A 90 -7.93 -1.63 -6.13
CA ARG A 90 -7.95 -3.02 -6.61
C ARG A 90 -9.02 -3.86 -5.90
N PHE A 91 -9.24 -3.66 -4.60
CA PHE A 91 -10.31 -4.37 -3.89
C PHE A 91 -11.69 -4.01 -4.41
N VAL A 92 -11.97 -2.72 -4.55
CA VAL A 92 -13.27 -2.26 -5.07
C VAL A 92 -13.49 -2.78 -6.49
N LEU A 93 -12.46 -2.75 -7.34
CA LEU A 93 -12.54 -3.27 -8.70
C LEU A 93 -12.90 -4.76 -8.73
N VAL A 94 -12.11 -5.59 -8.03
CA VAL A 94 -12.32 -7.05 -8.01
C VAL A 94 -13.67 -7.39 -7.39
N PHE A 95 -14.03 -6.77 -6.27
CA PHE A 95 -15.30 -7.03 -5.59
C PHE A 95 -16.51 -6.72 -6.46
N ARG A 96 -16.48 -5.59 -7.19
CA ARG A 96 -17.56 -5.24 -8.12
C ARG A 96 -17.62 -6.19 -9.32
N ASP A 97 -16.48 -6.68 -9.78
CA ASP A 97 -16.44 -7.67 -10.86
C ASP A 97 -16.98 -9.04 -10.39
N GLN A 98 -16.70 -9.45 -9.16
CA GLN A 98 -17.20 -10.69 -8.55
C GLN A 98 -18.69 -10.66 -8.18
N GLN A 99 -19.27 -9.47 -7.99
CA GLN A 99 -20.71 -9.32 -7.84
C GLN A 99 -21.48 -9.46 -9.17
N ARG A 100 -20.78 -9.52 -10.31
CA ARG A 100 -21.43 -9.84 -11.58
C ARG A 100 -21.86 -11.31 -11.56
N PRO A 101 -23.11 -11.64 -11.94
CA PRO A 101 -23.63 -13.01 -11.86
C PRO A 101 -22.78 -14.08 -12.56
N SER A 102 -21.96 -13.68 -13.54
CA SER A 102 -21.15 -14.57 -14.38
C SER A 102 -19.82 -15.04 -13.77
N THR A 103 -19.36 -14.49 -12.64
CA THR A 103 -17.96 -14.67 -12.17
C THR A 103 -17.82 -15.35 -10.81
N ARG A 104 -18.92 -15.71 -10.14
CA ARG A 104 -18.91 -16.16 -8.74
C ARG A 104 -18.32 -17.57 -8.57
N SER A 105 -17.00 -17.66 -8.37
CA SER A 105 -16.33 -18.86 -7.88
C SER A 105 -16.09 -18.76 -6.37
N SER A 106 -16.66 -19.68 -5.59
CA SER A 106 -16.61 -19.67 -4.12
C SER A 106 -15.35 -20.33 -3.59
N GLY A 107 -14.27 -19.57 -3.42
CA GLY A 107 -13.14 -19.97 -2.56
C GLY A 107 -13.31 -19.34 -1.18
N SER A 108 -13.26 -20.11 -0.07
CA SER A 108 -13.26 -19.45 1.25
C SER A 108 -12.36 -20.12 2.30
N SER A 109 -11.35 -19.37 2.71
CA SER A 109 -10.81 -19.38 4.09
C SER A 109 -11.56 -18.32 4.92
N VAL A 110 -11.58 -18.46 6.26
CA VAL A 110 -12.30 -17.58 7.19
C VAL A 110 -11.83 -16.11 7.09
N GLU A 111 -10.53 -15.87 6.94
CA GLU A 111 -10.01 -14.50 6.86
C GLU A 111 -10.43 -13.77 5.58
N TYR A 112 -10.56 -14.51 4.47
CA TYR A 112 -11.09 -13.98 3.21
C TYR A 112 -12.56 -13.59 3.35
N LYS A 113 -13.35 -14.37 4.12
CA LYS A 113 -14.72 -14.00 4.45
C LYS A 113 -14.81 -12.70 5.25
N GLU A 114 -13.96 -12.49 6.27
CA GLU A 114 -13.98 -11.22 7.02
C GLU A 114 -13.63 -10.05 6.11
N ARG A 115 -12.59 -10.19 5.28
CA ARG A 115 -12.17 -9.16 4.34
C ARG A 115 -13.31 -8.78 3.40
N ASP A 116 -13.99 -9.76 2.82
CA ASP A 116 -15.06 -9.53 1.84
C ASP A 116 -16.29 -8.90 2.50
N VAL A 117 -16.67 -9.31 3.71
CA VAL A 117 -17.75 -8.67 4.49
C VAL A 117 -17.42 -7.21 4.81
N ARG A 118 -16.18 -6.92 5.22
CA ARG A 118 -15.75 -5.52 5.49
C ARG A 118 -15.72 -4.69 4.22
N LEU A 119 -15.27 -5.26 3.11
CA LEU A 119 -15.24 -4.59 1.82
C LEU A 119 -16.65 -4.27 1.34
N GLN A 120 -17.62 -5.17 1.56
CA GLN A 120 -19.02 -4.92 1.28
C GLN A 120 -19.57 -3.72 2.07
N ASP A 121 -19.35 -3.64 3.39
CA ASP A 121 -19.77 -2.49 4.21
C ASP A 121 -19.19 -1.18 3.68
N VAL A 122 -17.88 -1.16 3.37
CA VAL A 122 -17.21 0.04 2.83
C VAL A 122 -17.81 0.45 1.49
N VAL A 123 -18.00 -0.47 0.55
CA VAL A 123 -18.57 -0.16 -0.77
C VAL A 123 -20.01 0.33 -0.65
N CYS A 124 -20.83 -0.27 0.22
CA CYS A 124 -22.19 0.20 0.48
C CYS A 124 -22.21 1.65 1.00
N ARG A 125 -21.31 2.01 1.92
CA ARG A 125 -21.19 3.38 2.44
C ARG A 125 -20.75 4.36 1.36
N MET A 126 -19.79 3.99 0.52
CA MET A 126 -19.35 4.78 -0.63
C MET A 126 -20.50 5.07 -1.60
N ASP A 127 -21.27 4.04 -1.96
CA ASP A 127 -22.37 4.18 -2.92
C ASP A 127 -23.52 5.02 -2.33
N ASN A 128 -23.82 4.86 -1.04
CA ASN A 128 -24.81 5.67 -0.33
C ASN A 128 -24.39 7.15 -0.25
N TRP A 129 -23.11 7.41 0.05
CA TRP A 129 -22.57 8.77 0.03
C TRP A 129 -22.66 9.40 -1.35
N LYS A 130 -22.28 8.66 -2.40
CA LYS A 130 -22.38 9.14 -3.77
C LYS A 130 -23.81 9.57 -4.12
N LYS A 131 -24.80 8.71 -3.86
CA LYS A 131 -26.23 9.01 -4.08
C LYS A 131 -26.69 10.25 -3.32
N LYS A 132 -26.26 10.41 -2.05
CA LYS A 132 -26.58 11.60 -1.25
C LYS A 132 -25.96 12.87 -1.87
N SER A 133 -24.69 12.80 -2.24
CA SER A 133 -23.96 13.95 -2.83
C SER A 133 -24.50 14.37 -4.19
N GLU A 134 -25.08 13.45 -4.96
CA GLU A 134 -25.75 13.74 -6.23
C GLU A 134 -27.11 14.40 -5.99
N LYS A 135 -27.87 13.93 -5.00
CA LYS A 135 -29.15 14.53 -4.59
C LYS A 135 -28.98 15.95 -4.05
N ASP A 136 -27.95 16.20 -3.25
CA ASP A 136 -27.68 17.52 -2.66
C ASP A 136 -27.20 18.55 -3.70
N LYS A 137 -26.85 18.10 -4.93
CA LYS A 137 -26.40 18.96 -6.05
C LYS A 137 -27.49 19.22 -7.10
N ALA A 138 -28.62 18.50 -7.03
CA ALA A 138 -29.75 18.61 -7.95
C ALA A 138 -30.78 19.61 -7.41
#